data_AF-A0A7C7R2Z8-F1
#
_entry.id   AF-A0A7C7R2Z8-F1
#
_cell.length_a   1.000
_cell.length_b   1.000
_cell.length_c   1.000
_cell.angle_alpha   90.00
_cell.angle_beta   90.00
_cell.angle_gamma   90.00
#
_symmetry.space_group_name_H-M   'P 1'
#
loop_
_entity.id
_entity.type
_entity.pdbx_description
1 polymer ?
#
loop_
_entity_poly.entity_id
_entity_poly.type
_entity_poly.pdbx_seq_one_letter_code
_entity_poly.pdbx_strand_id
1 'polypeptide(L)'
;MRIGRGLRPARDQPAGRGAGAARSATRRSRPGRDALPLPEGDRPVVDGILFDEAGNAVAYYVLKRHPGEVNAFGSPVSDCDLLPAEAVIHLFRPERPGQSRGIPEITPA
;
A
#
# COMPACT_ATOMS: atom_id res chain seq x y z
N MET A 1 -60.87 21.64 23.77
CA MET A 1 -60.20 22.76 24.48
C MET A 1 -58.73 22.73 24.11
N ARG A 2 -58.29 23.65 23.23
CA ARG A 2 -56.93 23.73 22.67
C ARG A 2 -56.13 24.75 23.47
N ILE A 3 -54.90 24.42 23.88
CA ILE A 3 -53.98 25.39 24.48
C ILE A 3 -52.59 25.28 23.83
N GLY A 4 -52.36 26.24 22.91
CA GLY A 4 -51.27 27.21 23.01
C GLY A 4 -49.83 26.70 23.02
N ARG A 5 -49.26 26.64 21.82
CA ARG A 5 -47.85 26.48 21.47
C ARG A 5 -47.01 27.65 22.05
N GLY A 6 -46.18 27.36 23.06
CA GLY A 6 -45.22 28.32 23.63
C GLY A 6 -43.93 28.38 22.82
N LEU A 7 -43.69 29.53 22.19
CA LEU A 7 -42.47 29.90 21.48
C LEU A 7 -41.32 30.08 22.51
N ARG A 8 -40.23 29.30 22.40
CA ARG A 8 -38.99 29.56 23.16
C ARG A 8 -38.02 30.36 22.30
N PRO A 9 -37.30 31.35 22.86
CA PRO A 9 -36.31 32.14 22.13
C PRO A 9 -35.03 31.35 21.85
N ALA A 10 -34.38 31.73 20.75
CA ALA A 10 -33.12 31.21 20.24
C ALA A 10 -32.01 31.24 21.29
N ARG A 11 -31.31 30.10 21.43
CA ARG A 11 -30.02 30.04 22.12
C ARG A 11 -28.94 29.82 21.07
N ASP A 12 -28.01 30.76 21.03
CA ASP A 12 -26.81 30.75 20.21
C ASP A 12 -26.03 29.45 20.39
N GLN A 13 -25.68 28.84 19.26
CA GLN A 13 -24.77 27.71 19.17
C GLN A 13 -23.33 28.24 19.27
N PRO A 14 -22.50 27.81 20.23
CA PRO A 14 -21.07 27.94 20.06
C PRO A 14 -20.57 26.86 19.10
N ALA A 15 -20.02 27.31 17.97
CA ALA A 15 -19.23 26.51 17.05
C ALA A 15 -18.03 25.89 17.78
N GLY A 16 -18.13 24.60 18.10
CA GLY A 16 -17.13 23.83 18.83
C GLY A 16 -16.44 22.79 17.95
N ARG A 17 -15.42 23.25 17.21
CA ARG A 17 -14.14 22.58 16.94
C ARG A 17 -14.20 21.06 16.67
N GLY A 18 -14.15 20.71 15.38
CA GLY A 18 -13.90 19.33 14.93
C GLY A 18 -12.67 18.73 15.60
N ALA A 19 -12.87 17.56 16.21
CA ALA A 19 -11.81 16.71 16.70
C ALA A 19 -11.02 16.20 15.48
N GLY A 20 -9.92 16.86 15.18
CA GLY A 20 -8.95 16.42 14.18
C GLY A 20 -8.42 15.04 14.58
N ALA A 21 -8.70 14.06 13.73
CA ALA A 21 -8.06 12.75 13.78
C ALA A 21 -6.55 12.96 13.82
N ALA A 22 -5.93 12.53 14.92
CA ALA A 22 -4.48 12.47 15.06
C ALA A 22 -3.95 11.55 13.96
N ARG A 23 -3.46 12.14 12.86
CA ARG A 23 -2.67 11.43 11.88
C ARG A 23 -1.34 11.12 12.54
N SER A 24 -1.21 9.91 13.08
CA SER A 24 0.05 9.34 13.52
C SER A 24 1.01 9.39 12.34
N ALA A 25 1.85 10.42 12.32
CA ALA A 25 2.91 10.56 11.36
C ALA A 25 4.01 9.56 11.75
N THR A 26 3.89 8.32 11.25
CA THR A 26 5.00 7.38 11.22
C THR A 26 6.15 8.11 10.52
N ARG A 27 7.25 8.32 11.26
CA ARG A 27 8.47 8.96 10.79
C ARG A 27 8.96 8.22 9.54
N ARG A 28 8.57 8.71 8.36
CA ARG A 28 9.06 8.19 7.08
C ARG A 28 10.57 8.34 7.11
N SER A 29 11.27 7.22 7.20
CA SER A 29 12.71 7.17 6.96
C SER A 29 12.97 7.86 5.63
N ARG A 30 13.87 8.84 5.63
CA ARG A 30 14.26 9.55 4.41
C ARG A 30 14.72 8.51 3.40
N PRO A 31 14.17 8.50 2.18
CA PRO A 31 14.69 7.59 1.19
C PRO A 31 16.05 8.14 0.71
N GLY A 32 16.99 7.22 0.43
CA GLY A 32 18.33 7.57 -0.06
C GLY A 32 18.27 8.38 -1.35
N ARG A 33 19.37 9.03 -1.71
CA ARG A 33 19.48 10.00 -2.82
C ARG A 33 18.99 9.52 -4.19
N ASP A 34 18.76 8.22 -4.37
CA ASP A 34 18.37 7.57 -5.63
C ASP A 34 16.97 6.96 -5.59
N ALA A 35 16.21 7.17 -4.51
CA ALA A 35 14.89 6.60 -4.42
C ALA A 35 13.95 7.23 -5.44
N LEU A 36 13.66 6.44 -6.48
CA LEU A 36 12.56 6.68 -7.39
C LEU A 36 11.35 7.05 -6.54
N PRO A 37 10.71 8.21 -6.80
CA PRO A 37 9.52 8.59 -6.06
C PRO A 37 8.55 7.41 -6.11
N LEU A 38 8.14 6.93 -4.93
CA LEU A 38 7.10 5.91 -4.81
C LEU A 38 5.96 6.39 -5.69
N PRO A 39 5.58 5.64 -6.72
CA PRO A 39 4.69 6.18 -7.70
C PRO A 39 3.33 6.44 -7.06
N GLU A 40 2.96 7.72 -7.00
CA GLU A 40 1.61 8.12 -6.60
C GLU A 40 0.64 7.71 -7.71
N GLY A 41 -0.21 6.73 -7.42
CA GLY A 41 -1.31 6.31 -8.30
C GLY A 41 -1.40 4.80 -8.54
N ASP A 42 -2.61 4.35 -8.88
CA ASP A 42 -3.04 2.97 -9.19
C ASP A 42 -2.26 2.33 -10.36
N ARG A 43 -0.95 2.16 -10.20
CA ARG A 43 -0.17 1.37 -11.15
C ARG A 43 -0.46 -0.11 -10.91
N PRO A 44 -0.55 -0.92 -11.97
CA PRO A 44 -0.80 -2.34 -11.83
C PRO A 44 0.35 -2.97 -11.04
N VAL A 45 0.02 -3.45 -9.84
CA VAL A 45 0.89 -4.31 -9.05
C VAL A 45 0.44 -5.74 -9.30
N VAL A 46 1.31 -6.53 -9.93
CA VAL A 46 1.04 -7.94 -10.19
C VAL A 46 2.13 -8.74 -9.50
N ASP A 47 1.73 -9.66 -8.61
CA ASP A 47 2.66 -10.57 -7.95
C ASP A 47 3.80 -9.89 -7.17
N GLY A 48 3.55 -8.68 -6.67
CA GLY A 48 4.56 -7.86 -5.98
C GLY A 48 5.48 -7.07 -6.91
N ILE A 49 5.23 -7.08 -8.21
CA ILE A 49 5.98 -6.31 -9.21
C ILE A 49 5.17 -5.09 -9.60
N LEU A 50 5.80 -3.93 -9.54
CA LEU A 50 5.22 -2.65 -9.91
C LEU A 50 5.62 -2.33 -11.35
N PHE A 51 4.63 -2.18 -12.23
CA PHE A 51 4.87 -1.89 -13.64
C PHE A 51 4.63 -0.42 -13.99
N ASP A 52 5.32 0.07 -15.03
CA ASP A 52 4.96 1.30 -15.73
C ASP A 52 3.82 1.05 -16.74
N GLU A 53 3.38 2.11 -17.42
CA GLU A 53 2.33 2.01 -18.45
C GLU A 53 2.73 1.17 -19.67
N ALA A 54 4.04 1.01 -19.89
CA ALA A 54 4.60 0.20 -20.98
C ALA A 54 4.81 -1.28 -20.58
N GLY A 55 4.56 -1.65 -19.32
CA GLY A 55 4.74 -3.00 -18.82
C GLY A 55 6.18 -3.33 -18.37
N ASN A 56 7.05 -2.34 -18.18
CA ASN A 56 8.38 -2.56 -17.61
C ASN A 56 8.33 -2.58 -16.08
N ALA A 57 9.12 -3.45 -15.45
CA ALA A 57 9.23 -3.49 -13.99
C ALA A 57 9.99 -2.25 -13.48
N VAL A 58 9.37 -1.51 -12.57
CA VAL A 58 9.92 -0.31 -11.94
C VAL A 58 10.46 -0.62 -10.54
N ALA A 59 9.76 -1.49 -9.82
CA ALA A 59 10.13 -1.87 -8.45
C ALA A 59 9.48 -3.21 -8.04
N TYR A 60 9.99 -3.78 -6.96
CA TYR A 60 9.55 -5.05 -6.37
C TYR A 60 9.20 -4.86 -4.91
N TYR A 61 8.01 -5.28 -4.51
CA TYR A 61 7.63 -5.46 -3.12
C TYR A 61 8.15 -6.81 -2.64
N VAL A 62 9.13 -6.77 -1.73
CA VAL A 62 9.71 -7.96 -1.13
C VAL A 62 9.25 -8.04 0.32
N LEU A 63 8.55 -9.12 0.66
CA LEU A 63 8.15 -9.37 2.05
C LEU A 63 9.40 -9.51 2.91
N LYS A 64 9.41 -8.82 4.05
CA LYS A 64 10.51 -8.96 5.03
C LYS A 64 10.50 -10.30 5.74
N ARG A 65 9.36 -10.98 5.71
CA ARG A 65 9.12 -12.24 6.41
C ARG A 65 8.34 -13.20 5.54
N HIS A 66 8.61 -14.49 5.71
CA HIS A 66 7.88 -15.52 4.99
C HIS A 66 6.44 -15.62 5.52
N PRO A 67 5.42 -15.70 4.64
CA PRO A 67 4.06 -15.99 5.07
C PRO A 67 3.96 -17.32 5.83
N GLY A 68 3.59 -17.30 7.10
CA GLY A 68 3.54 -18.50 7.95
C GLY A 68 4.83 -18.78 8.75
N GLU A 69 5.76 -17.82 8.82
CA GLU A 69 6.87 -17.86 9.77
C GLU A 69 6.34 -17.95 11.22
N VAL A 70 6.66 -19.05 11.90
CA VAL A 70 6.10 -19.41 13.23
C VAL A 70 6.58 -18.47 14.35
N ASN A 71 7.72 -17.80 14.15
CA ASN A 71 8.34 -16.91 15.14
C ASN A 71 8.10 -15.41 14.87
N ALA A 72 7.07 -15.07 14.07
CA ALA A 72 6.78 -13.69 13.68
C ALA A 72 6.07 -12.85 14.78
N PHE A 73 6.42 -13.05 16.06
CA PHE A 73 5.86 -12.24 17.14
C PHE A 73 6.28 -10.76 16.98
N GLY A 74 5.32 -9.88 16.73
CA GLY A 74 5.49 -8.42 16.76
C GLY A 74 5.72 -7.72 15.43
N SER A 75 5.75 -8.43 14.29
CA SER A 75 5.86 -7.83 12.95
C SER A 75 4.58 -8.08 12.14
N PRO A 76 4.03 -7.09 11.42
CA PRO A 76 2.92 -7.33 10.52
C PRO A 76 3.30 -8.37 9.45
N VAL A 77 2.42 -9.32 9.18
CA VAL A 77 2.61 -10.35 8.13
C VAL A 77 2.76 -9.73 6.74
N SER A 78 2.30 -8.48 6.57
CA SER A 78 2.31 -7.73 5.32
C SER A 78 3.43 -6.68 5.23
N ASP A 79 4.43 -6.73 6.12
CA ASP A 79 5.56 -5.79 6.05
C ASP A 79 6.46 -6.13 4.85
N CYS A 80 6.61 -5.17 3.94
CA CYS A 80 7.36 -5.30 2.70
C CYS A 80 8.37 -4.16 2.58
N ASP A 81 9.52 -4.45 2.00
CA ASP A 81 10.41 -3.45 1.42
C ASP A 81 10.08 -3.25 -0.05
N LEU A 82 10.21 -2.00 -0.53
CA LEU A 82 10.17 -1.71 -1.95
C LEU A 82 11.59 -1.55 -2.46
N LEU A 83 11.99 -2.43 -3.37
CA LEU A 83 13.29 -2.39 -4.04
C LEU A 83 13.14 -1.84 -5.46
N PRO A 84 13.98 -0.90 -5.91
CA PRO A 84 13.95 -0.46 -7.30
C PRO A 84 14.36 -1.62 -8.23
N ALA A 85 13.88 -1.62 -9.48
CA ALA A 85 14.12 -2.72 -10.41
C ALA A 85 15.62 -2.95 -10.69
N GLU A 86 16.44 -1.91 -10.64
CA GLU A 86 17.90 -1.99 -10.76
C GLU A 86 18.58 -2.80 -9.64
N ALA A 87 17.92 -2.99 -8.50
CA ALA A 87 18.42 -3.79 -7.38
C ALA A 87 18.01 -5.26 -7.44
N VAL A 88 17.24 -5.69 -8.45
CA VAL A 88 16.65 -7.03 -8.52
C VAL A 88 16.93 -7.68 -9.88
N ILE A 89 17.52 -8.88 -9.87
CA ILE A 89 17.62 -9.73 -11.06
C ILE A 89 16.37 -10.61 -11.12
N HIS A 90 15.41 -10.22 -11.96
CA HIS A 90 14.21 -11.03 -12.21
C HIS A 90 14.40 -11.97 -13.39
N LEU A 91 15.04 -13.11 -13.13
CA LEU A 91 15.33 -14.12 -14.14
C LEU A 91 14.17 -15.11 -14.30
N PHE A 92 13.54 -15.13 -15.48
CA PHE A 92 12.58 -16.15 -15.87
C PHE A 92 12.47 -16.25 -17.39
N ARG A 93 11.90 -17.35 -17.88
CA ARG A 93 11.59 -17.54 -19.31
C ARG A 93 10.09 -17.30 -19.55
N PRO A 94 9.68 -16.22 -20.23
CA PRO A 94 8.29 -16.02 -20.60
C PRO A 94 7.89 -16.98 -21.75
N GLU A 95 6.77 -17.66 -21.60
CA GLU A 95 6.17 -18.53 -22.61
C GLU A 95 4.98 -17.86 -23.32
N ARG A 96 4.38 -16.85 -22.70
CA ARG A 96 3.25 -16.07 -23.26
C ARG A 96 3.42 -14.57 -23.00
N PRO A 97 2.88 -13.71 -23.87
CA PRO A 97 2.84 -12.26 -23.62
C PRO A 97 2.11 -11.94 -22.30
N GLY A 98 2.63 -10.97 -21.54
CA GLY A 98 2.04 -10.53 -20.28
C GLY A 98 2.35 -11.43 -19.08
N GLN A 99 3.16 -12.48 -19.26
CA GLN A 99 3.58 -13.34 -18.16
C GLN A 99 4.57 -12.61 -17.23
N SER A 100 4.19 -12.44 -15.97
CA SER A 100 5.01 -11.82 -14.92
C SER A 100 6.02 -12.78 -14.27
N ARG A 101 5.79 -14.10 -14.33
CA ARG A 101 6.65 -15.14 -13.73
C ARG A 101 6.74 -16.38 -14.61
N GLY A 102 7.90 -17.02 -14.61
CA GLY A 102 8.12 -18.26 -15.34
C GLY A 102 7.46 -19.49 -14.69
N ILE A 103 7.38 -20.56 -15.46
CA ILE A 103 7.05 -21.89 -14.94
C ILE A 103 8.35 -22.54 -14.44
N PRO A 104 8.41 -23.01 -13.18
CA PRO A 104 9.57 -23.75 -12.68
C PRO A 104 9.87 -25.00 -13.52
N GLU A 105 11.15 -25.34 -13.68
CA GLU A 105 11.54 -26.56 -14.40
C GLU A 105 11.05 -27.86 -13.74
N ILE A 106 10.75 -27.80 -12.44
CA ILE A 106 10.24 -28.93 -11.65
C ILE A 106 8.70 -29.00 -11.62
N THR A 107 8.00 -28.19 -12.42
CA THR A 107 6.54 -28.27 -12.49
C THR A 107 6.12 -29.67 -12.96
N PRO A 108 5.30 -30.40 -12.19
CA PRO A 108 4.87 -31.75 -12.57
C PRO A 108 3.98 -31.73 -13.82
N ALA A 109 4.04 -32.83 -14.59
CA ALA A 109 3.28 -33.03 -15.83
C ALA A 109 1.79 -33.32 -15.58
#